data_AF-V2W1G8-F1
#
_entry.id   AF-V2W1G8-F1
#
_cell.length_a   1.000
_cell.length_b   1.000
_cell.length_c   1.000
_cell.angle_alpha   90.00
_cell.angle_beta   90.00
_cell.angle_gamma   90.00
#
_symmetry.space_group_name_H-M   'P 1'
#
loop_
_entity.id
_entity.type
_entity.pdbx_description
1 polymer ?
#
loop_
_entity_poly.entity_id
_entity_poly.type
_entity_poly.pdbx_seq_one_letter_code
_entity_poly.pdbx_strand_id
1 'polypeptide(L)'
;MTMPTIPPSAPRPSTASITPFAPPAHDPNAIEVNATKSRLDWTHMMAGKCYGCGSTQHTKANGNHEHEICGHCGQAGHHEAVCFDKWAGKPKARRVAASESLSAKIPGPSSSEPLPTPGSPPPNFNDMLAQLHQLSAQFAALKQSF
;
A
#
# COMPACT_ATOMS: atom_id res chain seq x y z
N MET A 1 -39.80 44.74 -60.82
CA MET A 1 -40.44 44.01 -59.71
C MET A 1 -39.66 42.72 -59.50
N THR A 2 -38.81 42.66 -58.48
CA THR A 2 -37.92 41.52 -58.23
C THR A 2 -38.20 41.01 -56.82
N MET A 3 -38.68 39.77 -56.72
CA MET A 3 -38.96 39.10 -55.44
C MET A 3 -37.65 38.58 -54.82
N PRO A 4 -37.46 38.65 -53.49
CA PRO A 4 -36.32 38.04 -52.83
C PRO A 4 -36.51 36.53 -52.66
N THR A 5 -35.57 35.76 -53.21
CA THR A 5 -35.46 34.30 -53.04
C THR A 5 -34.91 33.96 -51.66
N ILE A 6 -35.66 33.19 -50.88
CA ILE A 6 -35.24 32.68 -49.56
C ILE A 6 -34.40 31.41 -49.76
N PRO A 7 -33.20 31.28 -49.17
CA PRO A 7 -32.41 30.06 -49.24
C PRO A 7 -33.00 28.95 -48.35
N PRO A 8 -32.85 27.65 -48.73
CA PRO A 8 -33.39 26.54 -47.96
C PRO A 8 -32.67 26.36 -46.62
N SER A 9 -33.42 26.00 -45.59
CA SER A 9 -32.89 25.68 -44.25
C SER A 9 -31.98 24.45 -44.27
N ALA A 10 -30.84 24.56 -43.59
CA ALA A 10 -29.90 23.46 -43.40
C ALA A 10 -30.50 22.33 -42.53
N PRO A 11 -30.14 21.05 -42.78
CA PRO A 11 -30.54 19.95 -41.93
C PRO A 11 -29.92 20.11 -40.53
N ARG A 12 -30.75 20.01 -39.49
CA ARG A 12 -30.28 20.02 -38.09
C ARG A 12 -29.56 18.70 -37.79
N PRO A 13 -28.40 18.72 -37.11
CA PRO A 13 -27.77 17.49 -36.67
C PRO A 13 -28.64 16.80 -35.60
N SER A 14 -28.92 15.51 -35.81
CA SER A 14 -29.63 14.68 -34.83
C SER A 14 -28.83 14.60 -33.53
N THR A 15 -29.43 15.03 -32.43
CA THR A 15 -28.89 14.82 -31.08
C THR A 15 -28.81 13.33 -30.81
N ALA A 16 -27.59 12.79 -30.67
CA ALA A 16 -27.41 11.42 -30.22
C ALA A 16 -27.97 11.29 -28.79
N SER A 17 -28.91 10.35 -28.61
CA SER A 17 -29.44 10.01 -27.30
C SER A 17 -28.32 9.39 -26.46
N ILE A 18 -27.77 10.16 -25.51
CA ILE A 18 -26.77 9.66 -24.58
C ILE A 18 -27.54 8.90 -23.50
N THR A 19 -27.45 7.56 -23.53
CA THR A 19 -27.96 6.73 -22.44
C THR A 19 -27.21 7.09 -21.16
N PRO A 20 -27.90 7.43 -20.05
CA PRO A 20 -27.22 7.67 -18.78
C PRO A 20 -26.44 6.43 -18.36
N PHE A 21 -25.21 6.64 -17.88
CA PHE A 21 -24.40 5.55 -17.35
C PHE A 21 -25.11 4.92 -16.15
N ALA A 22 -25.47 3.64 -16.26
CA ALA A 22 -26.05 2.90 -15.15
C ALA A 22 -24.99 2.71 -14.05
N PRO A 23 -25.29 3.00 -12.77
CA PRO A 23 -24.37 2.68 -11.68
C PRO A 23 -24.05 1.19 -11.69
N PRO A 24 -22.80 0.78 -11.42
CA PRO A 24 -22.45 -0.63 -11.25
C PRO A 24 -23.35 -1.28 -10.19
N ALA A 25 -23.75 -2.53 -10.42
CA ALA A 25 -24.50 -3.31 -9.45
C ALA A 25 -23.72 -3.36 -8.12
N HIS A 26 -24.43 -3.16 -7.00
CA HIS A 26 -23.86 -3.22 -5.65
C HIS A 26 -23.44 -4.67 -5.35
N ASP A 27 -22.14 -4.92 -5.25
CA ASP A 27 -21.59 -6.20 -4.80
C ASP A 27 -21.54 -6.22 -3.27
N PRO A 28 -22.27 -7.11 -2.58
CA PRO A 28 -22.30 -7.19 -1.12
C PRO A 28 -20.95 -7.61 -0.51
N ASN A 29 -20.00 -8.09 -1.31
CA ASN A 29 -18.63 -8.39 -0.88
C ASN A 29 -17.64 -7.26 -1.23
N ALA A 30 -18.07 -6.21 -1.93
CA ALA A 30 -17.22 -5.08 -2.25
C ALA A 30 -17.04 -4.17 -1.03
N ILE A 31 -15.82 -3.67 -0.85
CA ILE A 31 -15.53 -2.64 0.14
C ILE A 31 -16.00 -1.29 -0.43
N GLU A 32 -16.93 -0.64 0.25
CA GLU A 32 -17.34 0.72 -0.07
C GLU A 32 -16.21 1.70 0.24
N VAL A 33 -15.52 2.16 -0.81
CA VAL A 33 -14.65 3.31 -0.72
C VAL A 33 -15.49 4.54 -1.02
N ASN A 34 -15.58 5.47 -0.06
CA ASN A 34 -16.26 6.74 -0.32
C ASN A 34 -15.41 7.60 -1.26
N ALA A 35 -15.63 7.42 -2.57
CA ALA A 35 -14.95 8.19 -3.62
C ALA A 35 -15.30 9.69 -3.60
N THR A 36 -16.31 10.11 -2.83
CA THR A 36 -16.69 11.52 -2.63
C THR A 36 -15.69 12.26 -1.74
N LYS A 37 -14.93 11.53 -0.93
CA LYS A 37 -13.96 12.12 0.02
C LYS A 37 -12.64 12.43 -0.68
N SER A 38 -12.47 13.69 -1.09
CA SER A 38 -11.25 14.15 -1.77
C SER A 38 -10.10 14.39 -0.80
N ARG A 39 -8.86 14.23 -1.30
CA ARG A 39 -7.66 14.67 -0.58
C ARG A 39 -7.68 16.18 -0.29
N LEU A 40 -8.32 16.97 -1.16
CA LEU A 40 -8.47 18.40 -0.95
C LEU A 40 -9.36 18.69 0.26
N ASP A 41 -10.50 18.02 0.40
CA ASP A 41 -11.42 18.22 1.54
C ASP A 41 -10.74 17.90 2.87
N TRP A 42 -9.96 16.82 2.90
CA TRP A 42 -9.15 16.49 4.07
C TRP A 42 -8.08 17.55 4.36
N THR A 43 -7.44 18.09 3.33
CA THR A 43 -6.45 19.16 3.49
C THR A 43 -7.10 20.44 4.03
N HIS A 44 -8.30 20.79 3.58
CA HIS A 44 -9.08 21.90 4.12
C HIS A 44 -9.47 21.67 5.58
N MET A 45 -9.91 20.45 5.93
CA MET A 45 -10.20 20.08 7.33
C MET A 45 -8.98 20.17 8.25
N MET A 46 -7.81 19.82 7.71
CA MET A 46 -6.53 19.84 8.42
C MET A 46 -5.83 21.21 8.36
N ALA A 47 -6.42 22.20 7.69
CA ALA A 47 -5.85 23.53 7.61
C ALA A 47 -5.65 24.14 9.01
N GLY A 48 -4.44 24.62 9.28
CA GLY A 48 -4.07 25.17 10.59
C GLY A 48 -3.89 24.13 11.71
N LYS A 49 -3.97 22.83 11.39
CA LYS A 49 -3.73 21.74 12.34
C LYS A 49 -2.40 21.05 12.04
N CYS A 50 -1.81 20.48 13.08
CA CYS A 50 -0.67 19.60 12.95
C CYS A 50 -1.09 18.32 12.22
N TYR A 51 -0.42 18.01 11.13
CA TYR A 51 -0.64 16.77 10.38
C TYR A 51 -0.17 15.51 11.12
N GLY A 52 0.55 15.65 12.24
CA GLY A 52 0.93 14.56 13.12
C GLY A 52 -0.17 14.19 14.11
N CYS A 53 -0.67 15.13 14.90
CA CYS A 53 -1.62 14.85 15.98
C CYS A 53 -2.96 15.60 15.91
N GLY A 54 -3.12 16.57 15.00
CA GLY A 54 -4.33 17.37 14.84
C GLY A 54 -4.41 18.61 15.75
N SER A 55 -3.41 18.83 16.61
CA SER A 55 -3.29 20.02 17.45
C SER A 55 -3.13 21.29 16.61
N THR A 56 -3.72 22.40 17.05
CA THR A 56 -3.46 23.74 16.48
C THR A 56 -2.32 24.47 17.20
N GLN A 57 -1.74 23.88 18.24
CA GLN A 57 -0.72 24.54 19.08
C GLN A 57 0.66 24.54 18.44
N HIS A 58 0.92 23.60 17.52
CA HIS A 58 2.20 23.45 16.86
C HIS A 58 2.05 22.99 15.41
N THR A 59 3.09 23.21 14.62
CA THR A 59 3.19 22.68 13.25
C THR A 59 3.84 21.30 13.28
N LYS A 60 3.74 20.54 12.18
CA LYS A 60 4.30 19.18 12.09
C LYS A 60 5.79 19.11 12.47
N ALA A 61 6.57 20.14 12.14
CA ALA A 61 8.00 20.21 12.43
C ALA A 61 8.31 20.34 13.93
N ASN A 62 7.42 20.95 14.73
CA ASN A 62 7.64 21.19 16.16
C ASN A 62 7.02 20.12 17.07
N GLY A 63 6.34 19.12 16.49
CA GLY A 63 5.51 18.18 17.24
C GLY A 63 6.15 16.85 17.62
N ASN A 64 7.37 16.58 17.16
CA ASN A 64 8.11 15.33 17.41
C ASN A 64 7.26 14.05 17.18
N HIS A 65 6.66 13.94 16.00
CA HIS A 65 5.75 12.85 15.64
C HIS A 65 6.44 11.67 14.95
N GLU A 66 7.76 11.71 14.77
CA GLU A 66 8.54 10.75 13.98
C GLU A 66 8.47 9.31 14.49
N HIS A 67 8.29 9.13 15.80
CA HIS A 67 8.15 7.81 16.43
C HIS A 67 6.68 7.36 16.55
N GLU A 68 5.72 8.20 16.17
CA GLU A 68 4.31 7.88 16.29
C GLU A 68 3.86 7.02 15.12
N ILE A 69 3.47 5.78 15.41
CA ILE A 69 2.97 4.83 14.42
C ILE A 69 1.45 4.90 14.40
N CYS A 70 0.89 5.22 13.23
CA CYS A 70 -0.55 5.25 13.03
C CYS A 70 -1.15 3.85 13.19
N GLY A 71 -2.14 3.72 14.09
CA GLY A 71 -2.87 2.48 14.30
C GLY A 71 -3.65 1.98 13.08
N HIS A 72 -4.05 2.87 12.16
CA HIS A 72 -4.89 2.53 11.01
C HIS A 72 -4.09 2.10 9.77
N CYS A 73 -3.16 2.94 9.30
CA CYS A 73 -2.37 2.64 8.11
C CYS A 73 -0.98 2.05 8.41
N GLY A 74 -0.55 2.05 9.69
CA GLY A 74 0.74 1.50 10.11
C GLY A 74 1.95 2.38 9.80
N GLN A 75 1.77 3.55 9.18
CA GLN A 75 2.86 4.46 8.84
C GLN A 75 3.25 5.35 10.04
N ALA A 76 4.53 5.68 10.14
CA ALA A 76 5.04 6.62 11.13
C ALA A 76 4.72 8.09 10.78
N GLY A 77 4.79 8.98 11.77
CA GLY A 77 4.68 10.42 11.55
C GLY A 77 3.28 11.02 11.74
N HIS A 78 2.28 10.21 12.16
CA HIS A 78 0.95 10.70 12.49
C HIS A 78 0.13 9.75 13.38
N HIS A 79 -0.85 10.33 14.08
CA HIS A 79 -1.86 9.65 14.86
C HIS A 79 -3.02 9.15 14.01
N GLU A 80 -3.69 8.12 14.51
CA GLU A 80 -4.88 7.54 13.88
C GLU A 80 -6.01 8.57 13.70
N ALA A 81 -6.14 9.55 14.61
CA ALA A 81 -7.16 10.60 14.54
C ALA A 81 -7.07 11.49 13.29
N VAL A 82 -5.86 11.67 12.74
CA VAL A 82 -5.61 12.51 11.57
C VAL A 82 -5.29 11.69 10.31
N CYS A 83 -5.38 10.37 10.40
CA CYS A 83 -5.05 9.48 9.29
C CYS A 83 -6.01 9.70 8.11
N PHE A 84 -5.45 10.04 6.94
CA PHE A 84 -6.22 10.20 5.71
C PHE A 84 -6.95 8.91 5.32
N ASP A 85 -6.29 7.75 5.43
CA ASP A 85 -6.90 6.48 5.03
C ASP A 85 -8.09 6.12 5.92
N LYS A 86 -8.00 6.42 7.22
CA LYS A 86 -9.14 6.29 8.15
C LYS A 86 -10.27 7.25 7.79
N TRP A 87 -9.93 8.51 7.52
CA TRP A 87 -10.92 9.51 7.14
C TRP A 87 -11.62 9.15 5.82
N ALA A 88 -10.88 8.65 4.83
CA ALA A 88 -11.39 8.23 3.52
C ALA A 88 -12.20 6.91 3.57
N GLY A 89 -12.31 6.27 4.73
CA GLY A 89 -13.03 5.00 4.89
C GLY A 89 -12.29 3.80 4.31
N LYS A 90 -10.98 3.91 4.07
CA LYS A 90 -10.19 2.78 3.60
C LYS A 90 -10.06 1.74 4.71
N PRO A 91 -10.04 0.44 4.37
CA PRO A 91 -9.87 -0.61 5.36
C PRO A 91 -8.56 -0.44 6.12
N LYS A 92 -8.57 -0.80 7.40
CA LYS A 92 -7.39 -0.81 8.25
C LYS A 92 -6.32 -1.69 7.61
N ALA A 93 -5.08 -1.20 7.55
CA ALA A 93 -3.97 -1.97 7.02
C ALA A 93 -3.79 -3.23 7.87
N ARG A 94 -4.09 -4.40 7.30
CA ARG A 94 -3.80 -5.68 7.95
C ARG A 94 -2.29 -5.85 7.92
N ARG A 95 -1.65 -5.91 9.10
CA ARG A 95 -0.26 -6.37 9.18
C ARG A 95 -0.25 -7.82 8.70
N VAL A 96 0.20 -8.03 7.46
CA VAL A 96 0.46 -9.36 6.95
C VAL A 96 1.72 -9.82 7.66
N ALA A 97 1.56 -10.64 8.71
CA ALA A 97 2.67 -11.48 9.14
C ALA A 97 3.04 -12.32 7.91
N ALA A 98 4.33 -12.32 7.52
CA ALA A 98 4.82 -13.16 6.44
C ALA A 98 4.41 -14.61 6.75
N SER A 99 3.35 -15.06 6.10
CA SER A 99 2.84 -16.41 6.24
C SER A 99 3.45 -17.17 5.08
N GLU A 100 4.30 -18.14 5.41
CA GLU A 100 5.01 -18.96 4.46
C GLU A 100 4.04 -19.55 3.43
N SER A 101 4.36 -19.33 2.15
CA SER A 101 3.64 -19.89 1.02
C SER A 101 3.80 -21.41 1.02
N LEU A 102 2.83 -22.14 1.60
CA LEU A 102 2.72 -23.58 1.41
C LEU A 102 2.33 -23.87 -0.04
N SER A 103 3.33 -24.07 -0.90
CA SER A 103 3.13 -24.53 -2.26
C SER A 103 2.80 -26.03 -2.29
N ALA A 104 1.87 -26.37 -3.18
CA ALA A 104 1.10 -27.59 -3.21
C ALA A 104 1.90 -28.88 -3.47
N LYS A 105 1.39 -29.94 -2.85
CA LYS A 105 1.77 -31.36 -2.95
C LYS A 105 1.58 -31.91 -4.37
N ILE A 106 2.63 -32.53 -4.93
CA ILE A 106 2.55 -33.47 -6.08
C ILE A 106 3.12 -34.82 -5.61
N PRO A 107 2.40 -35.96 -5.73
CA PRO A 107 2.90 -37.27 -5.33
C PRO A 107 3.42 -38.13 -6.51
N GLY A 108 4.60 -38.75 -6.36
CA GLY A 108 5.16 -39.77 -7.27
C GLY A 108 6.57 -40.24 -6.87
N PRO A 109 7.03 -41.46 -7.21
CA PRO A 109 7.39 -42.47 -6.19
C PRO A 109 8.89 -42.86 -6.07
N SER A 110 9.24 -43.24 -4.83
CA SER A 110 10.10 -44.33 -4.37
C SER A 110 11.50 -44.58 -4.99
N SER A 111 12.55 -44.28 -4.20
CA SER A 111 13.71 -45.16 -4.03
C SER A 111 14.42 -44.85 -2.70
N SER A 112 14.89 -45.90 -2.04
CA SER A 112 15.06 -46.09 -0.59
C SER A 112 16.16 -45.27 0.13
N GLU A 113 15.84 -44.84 1.38
CA GLU A 113 16.64 -44.54 2.62
C GLU A 113 18.11 -44.06 2.60
N PRO A 114 18.62 -43.34 3.65
CA PRO A 114 18.04 -43.12 4.97
C PRO A 114 17.80 -41.64 5.36
N LEU A 115 16.88 -41.48 6.31
CA LEU A 115 16.40 -40.25 6.93
C LEU A 115 17.52 -39.31 7.42
N PRO A 116 17.56 -38.03 7.00
CA PRO A 116 17.98 -36.95 7.87
C PRO A 116 16.74 -36.36 8.55
N THR A 117 16.76 -36.44 9.87
CA THR A 117 15.91 -35.76 10.84
C THR A 117 15.32 -34.42 10.35
N PRO A 118 14.01 -34.18 10.52
CA PRO A 118 13.41 -32.88 10.24
C PRO A 118 13.85 -31.86 11.29
N GLY A 119 14.37 -30.72 10.83
CA GLY A 119 14.62 -29.56 11.68
C GLY A 119 16.10 -29.20 11.78
N SER A 120 16.65 -28.62 10.73
CA SER A 120 17.75 -27.67 10.94
C SER A 120 17.11 -26.32 11.24
N PRO A 121 17.36 -25.72 12.43
CA PRO A 121 16.86 -24.38 12.74
C PRO A 121 17.43 -23.38 11.72
N PRO A 122 16.70 -22.29 11.40
CA PRO A 122 17.27 -21.22 10.58
C PRO A 122 18.60 -20.77 11.19
N PRO A 123 19.61 -20.44 10.36
CA PRO A 123 20.96 -20.15 10.85
C PRO A 123 20.90 -19.11 11.96
N ASN A 124 21.38 -19.47 13.15
CA ASN A 124 21.31 -18.60 14.31
C ASN A 124 22.22 -17.39 14.05
N PHE A 125 21.82 -16.20 14.51
CA PHE A 125 22.62 -14.99 14.36
C PHE A 125 24.05 -15.15 14.91
N ASN A 126 24.22 -15.94 15.97
CA ASN A 126 25.55 -16.25 16.52
C ASN A 126 26.39 -17.10 15.55
N ASP A 127 25.78 -18.02 14.81
CA ASP A 127 26.48 -18.83 13.81
C ASP A 127 26.94 -17.97 12.63
N MET A 128 26.12 -17.00 12.23
CA MET A 128 26.48 -16.02 11.18
C MET A 128 27.63 -15.10 11.64
N LEU A 129 27.62 -14.64 12.90
CA LEU A 129 28.74 -13.87 13.46
C LEU A 129 30.03 -14.70 13.53
N ALA A 130 29.93 -15.97 13.93
CA ALA A 130 31.06 -16.88 13.96
C ALA A 130 31.64 -17.10 12.54
N GLN A 131 30.78 -17.26 11.54
CA GLN A 131 31.21 -17.35 10.13
C GLN A 131 31.93 -16.07 9.66
N LEU A 132 31.41 -14.89 10.01
CA LEU A 132 32.05 -13.62 9.66
C LEU A 132 33.46 -13.50 10.28
N HIS A 133 33.58 -13.84 11.57
CA HIS A 133 34.86 -13.85 12.27
C HIS A 133 35.84 -14.84 11.64
N GLN A 134 35.38 -16.04 11.29
CA GLN A 134 36.22 -17.05 10.67
C GLN A 134 36.73 -16.62 9.29
N LEU A 135 35.89 -16.01 8.47
CA LEU A 135 36.31 -15.44 7.18
C LEU A 135 37.34 -14.32 7.36
N SER A 136 37.15 -13.43 8.35
CA SER A 136 38.11 -12.35 8.62
C SER A 136 39.49 -12.87 9.04
N ALA A 137 39.54 -13.95 9.82
CA ALA A 137 40.78 -14.58 10.24
C ALA A 137 41.53 -15.22 9.07
N GLN A 138 40.81 -15.85 8.12
CA GLN A 138 41.42 -16.40 6.91
C GLN A 138 42.05 -15.31 6.04
N PHE A 139 41.36 -14.17 5.85
CA PHE A 139 41.95 -13.04 5.13
C PHE A 139 43.18 -12.47 5.84
N ALA A 140 43.17 -12.38 7.16
CA ALA A 140 44.33 -11.91 7.93
C ALA A 140 45.53 -12.86 7.79
N ALA A 141 45.30 -14.17 7.86
CA ALA A 141 46.34 -15.18 7.67
C ALA A 141 46.95 -15.14 6.26
N LEU A 142 46.11 -14.96 5.23
CA LEU A 142 46.59 -14.83 3.84
C LEU A 142 47.47 -13.60 3.66
N LYS A 143 47.13 -12.47 4.29
CA LYS A 143 47.94 -11.22 4.22
C LYS A 143 49.30 -11.31 4.93
N GLN A 144 49.49 -12.26 5.85
CA GLN A 144 50.80 -12.49 6.48
C GLN A 144 51.67 -13.47 5.68
N SER A 145 51.11 -14.09 4.64
CA SER A 145 51.80 -15.08 3.79
C SER A 145 52.38 -14.45 2.51
N PHE A 146 52.26 -13.14 2.34
CA PHE A 146 52.83 -12.31 1.27
C PHE A 146 53.58 -11.12 1.89
#